data_AF-A0A0L0N1N3-F1
#
_entry.id   AF-A0A0L0N1N3-F1
#
_cell.length_a   1.000
_cell.length_b   1.000
_cell.length_c   1.000
_cell.angle_alpha   90.00
_cell.angle_beta   90.00
_cell.angle_gamma   90.00
#
_symmetry.space_group_name_H-M   'P 1'
#
loop_
_entity.id
_entity.type
_entity.pdbx_description
1 polymer ?
#
loop_
_entity_poly.entity_id
_entity_poly.type
_entity_poly.pdbx_seq_one_letter_code
_entity_poly.pdbx_strand_id
1 'polypeptide(L)'
;MPPATARGSDYPKPVQAQSSFRHGSRSADQPVASRIVPSLGKGNVLNSLLSRDLARVLCVAATHLTTLCPQSAKYSRASVQLLSKSLRLLRQNLSRPFTKDNCDAIVGTAVLINYISWCHLGFLDGQRASEPNNTGLELFQDQLFLLSPGVLQVWLQAMPIFIAERSVFITATHQHPRRNIEETLSRRGNDPTRFVEPFMKIWDDPRYQTFGIPNPEATTPGGPSSRAWHILTGLEAEQSWDGVQLSVLSDPEGVECQLLLQKLRKALWQANSGITTVDCPSKLVAAESQSANPLADLSPEEATRMSFERVVRLLSPILCCLHPLSIPSHMAIHPNAVPRQADLERLFFAFPVLCCGPFAELTMKGDSRALVVLFHFYRAARVLLATQKSWWASERSHVLEALILRELRSRNLGVCLQ
;
A
#
# COMPACT_ATOMS: atom_id res chain seq x y z
N MET A 1 64.89 35.49 29.22
CA MET A 1 65.46 34.17 28.89
C MET A 1 64.31 33.19 28.72
N PRO A 2 64.35 32.31 27.71
CA PRO A 2 63.16 31.89 26.94
C PRO A 2 62.46 30.65 27.52
N PRO A 3 61.17 30.42 27.19
CA PRO A 3 60.61 29.08 27.04
C PRO A 3 60.51 28.75 25.54
N ALA A 4 61.15 27.68 25.07
CA ALA A 4 60.71 26.27 25.16
C ALA A 4 59.53 25.96 24.22
N THR A 5 59.92 25.40 23.08
CA THR A 5 59.18 24.66 22.05
C THR A 5 58.24 23.57 22.59
N ALA A 6 57.06 23.40 21.99
CA ALA A 6 56.77 22.32 21.02
C ALA A 6 55.28 21.89 20.97
N ARG A 7 54.88 21.42 19.77
CA ARG A 7 53.70 20.62 19.38
C ARG A 7 52.38 21.40 19.27
N GLY A 8 51.71 21.50 18.13
CA GLY A 8 51.63 20.58 16.98
C GLY A 8 50.39 19.71 17.13
N SER A 9 49.22 20.25 16.77
CA SER A 9 47.99 19.47 16.58
C SER A 9 47.38 19.83 15.22
N ASP A 10 47.56 18.92 14.27
CA ASP A 10 46.87 18.88 12.99
C ASP A 10 45.37 18.68 13.21
N TYR A 11 44.57 19.65 12.75
CA TYR A 11 43.15 19.46 12.49
C TYR A 11 42.90 19.59 10.98
N PRO A 12 42.30 18.59 10.31
CA PRO A 12 41.96 18.70 8.91
C PRO A 12 40.75 19.64 8.74
N LYS A 13 40.91 20.62 7.85
CA LYS A 13 39.86 21.54 7.38
C LYS A 13 38.76 20.77 6.62
N PRO A 14 37.50 21.21 6.67
CA PRO A 14 36.40 20.55 5.98
C PRO A 14 36.49 20.76 4.46
N VAL A 15 36.48 19.64 3.73
CA VAL A 15 36.40 19.59 2.27
C VAL A 15 34.98 19.94 1.84
N GLN A 16 34.84 21.01 1.05
CA GLN A 16 33.62 21.33 0.31
C GLN A 16 33.38 20.26 -0.75
N ALA A 17 32.36 19.42 -0.56
CA ALA A 17 31.90 18.49 -1.58
C ALA A 17 30.99 19.23 -2.58
N GLN A 18 31.59 19.70 -3.68
CA GLN A 18 30.83 20.11 -4.86
C GLN A 18 30.16 18.90 -5.50
N SER A 19 28.83 18.90 -5.56
CA SER A 19 28.02 17.88 -6.21
C SER A 19 28.16 17.98 -7.75
N SER A 20 29.02 17.14 -8.33
CA SER A 20 29.09 16.94 -9.78
C SER A 20 27.92 16.06 -10.25
N PHE A 21 26.75 16.66 -10.47
CA PHE A 21 25.68 16.04 -11.26
C PHE A 21 26.08 16.08 -12.75
N ARG A 22 26.59 14.95 -13.27
CA ARG A 22 26.83 14.78 -14.71
C ARG A 22 25.51 14.86 -15.47
N HIS A 23 25.37 15.88 -16.32
CA HIS A 23 24.36 15.94 -17.37
C HIS A 23 24.64 14.85 -18.42
N GLY A 24 23.90 13.75 -18.35
CA GLY A 24 23.76 12.81 -19.45
C GLY A 24 22.66 13.29 -20.39
N SER A 25 23.04 13.63 -21.62
CA SER A 25 22.16 14.08 -22.70
C SER A 25 20.95 13.15 -22.89
N ARG A 26 19.75 13.71 -22.75
CA ARG A 26 18.47 13.05 -23.00
C ARG A 26 18.28 12.89 -24.50
N SER A 27 18.28 11.65 -25.00
CA SER A 27 17.66 11.31 -26.28
C SER A 27 16.14 11.42 -26.11
N ALA A 28 15.56 12.44 -26.73
CA ALA A 28 14.14 12.59 -26.94
C ALA A 28 13.77 11.72 -28.15
N ASP A 29 12.91 10.73 -27.93
CA ASP A 29 11.87 10.25 -28.86
C ASP A 29 11.40 8.86 -28.46
N GLN A 30 10.52 8.83 -27.46
CA GLN A 30 9.57 7.73 -27.25
C GLN A 30 8.39 8.28 -26.42
N PRO A 31 7.13 8.08 -26.86
CA PRO A 31 5.98 8.66 -26.17
C PRO A 31 5.83 8.07 -24.76
N VAL A 32 5.73 8.97 -23.77
CA VAL A 32 5.58 8.70 -22.34
C VAL A 32 4.48 7.68 -22.01
N ALA A 33 3.46 7.55 -22.88
CA ALA A 33 2.37 6.58 -22.75
C ALA A 33 2.84 5.10 -22.76
N SER A 34 3.96 4.77 -23.43
CA SER A 34 4.45 3.38 -23.50
C SER A 34 5.19 2.92 -22.22
N ARG A 35 5.53 3.86 -21.32
CA ARG A 35 6.28 3.57 -20.08
C ARG A 35 5.40 3.46 -18.84
N ILE A 36 4.15 3.93 -18.89
CA ILE A 36 3.28 4.08 -17.70
C ILE A 36 2.51 2.79 -17.36
N VAL A 37 2.30 1.86 -18.32
CA VAL A 37 1.56 0.62 -18.07
C VAL A 37 2.21 -0.57 -18.80
N PRO A 38 3.17 -1.29 -18.18
CA PRO A 38 3.94 -2.30 -18.90
C PRO A 38 3.19 -3.60 -19.22
N SER A 39 1.96 -3.82 -18.73
CA SER A 39 1.32 -5.15 -18.82
C SER A 39 -0.19 -5.20 -19.11
N LEU A 40 -0.83 -4.11 -19.55
CA LEU A 40 -2.28 -4.11 -19.91
C LEU A 40 -2.56 -3.83 -21.40
N GLY A 41 -1.54 -3.85 -22.26
CA GLY A 41 -1.67 -3.39 -23.65
C GLY A 41 -1.55 -4.48 -24.70
N LYS A 42 -2.65 -5.09 -25.11
CA LYS A 42 -2.84 -5.53 -26.51
C LYS A 42 -4.27 -5.22 -26.96
N GLY A 43 -4.40 -4.35 -27.98
CA GLY A 43 -5.53 -4.33 -28.91
C GLY A 43 -6.61 -3.27 -28.67
N ASN A 44 -7.64 -3.57 -27.89
CA ASN A 44 -8.93 -2.88 -28.03
C ASN A 44 -9.42 -2.13 -26.79
N VAL A 45 -8.87 -2.45 -25.62
CA VAL A 45 -9.24 -1.85 -24.33
C VAL A 45 -8.65 -0.45 -24.16
N LEU A 46 -7.44 -0.20 -24.68
CA LEU A 46 -6.83 1.14 -24.63
C LEU A 46 -7.62 2.17 -25.44
N ASN A 47 -8.15 1.82 -26.62
CA ASN A 47 -8.87 2.80 -27.46
C ASN A 47 -10.25 3.18 -26.90
N SER A 48 -10.94 2.27 -26.22
CA SER A 48 -12.21 2.59 -25.52
C SER A 48 -11.98 3.31 -24.17
N LEU A 49 -10.92 2.97 -23.44
CA LEU A 49 -10.49 3.67 -22.23
C LEU A 49 -9.92 5.06 -22.54
N LEU A 50 -9.15 5.25 -23.62
CA LEU A 50 -8.50 6.52 -23.97
C LEU A 50 -9.50 7.67 -24.19
N SER A 51 -10.69 7.39 -24.73
CA SER A 51 -11.74 8.39 -24.94
C SER A 51 -12.41 8.83 -23.62
N ARG A 52 -12.60 7.91 -22.65
CA ARG A 52 -13.28 8.19 -21.37
C ARG A 52 -12.33 8.51 -20.21
N ASP A 53 -11.06 8.12 -20.31
CA ASP A 53 -10.09 8.15 -19.21
C ASP A 53 -8.88 9.05 -19.46
N LEU A 54 -8.90 9.83 -20.55
CA LEU A 54 -7.87 10.81 -20.87
C LEU A 54 -7.56 11.74 -19.69
N ALA A 55 -8.57 12.23 -18.98
CA ALA A 55 -8.37 13.11 -17.83
C ALA A 55 -7.51 12.48 -16.72
N ARG A 56 -7.56 11.15 -16.56
CA ARG A 56 -6.84 10.40 -15.52
C ARG A 56 -5.41 10.14 -15.94
N VAL A 57 -5.20 9.75 -17.20
CA VAL A 57 -3.86 9.61 -17.80
C VAL A 57 -3.14 10.96 -17.80
N LEU A 58 -3.85 12.03 -18.16
CA LEU A 58 -3.34 13.40 -18.07
C LEU A 58 -3.06 13.81 -16.62
N CYS A 59 -3.86 13.35 -15.65
CA CYS A 59 -3.59 13.60 -14.24
C CYS A 59 -2.27 12.96 -13.81
N VAL A 60 -2.06 11.68 -14.12
CA VAL A 60 -0.79 10.98 -13.85
C VAL A 60 0.38 11.70 -14.50
N ALA A 61 0.26 12.05 -15.78
CA ALA A 61 1.29 12.79 -16.50
C ALA A 61 1.59 14.15 -15.86
N ALA A 62 0.55 14.92 -15.52
CA ALA A 62 0.71 16.21 -14.83
C ALA A 62 1.38 16.05 -13.47
N THR A 63 1.02 15.02 -12.69
CA THR A 63 1.65 14.73 -11.39
C THR A 63 3.15 14.42 -11.54
N HIS A 64 3.53 13.57 -12.50
CA HIS A 64 4.96 13.32 -12.77
C HIS A 64 5.69 14.58 -13.24
N LEU A 65 5.07 15.39 -14.10
CA LEU A 65 5.66 16.63 -14.59
C LEU A 65 5.81 17.67 -13.48
N THR A 66 4.92 17.71 -12.49
CA THR A 66 5.09 18.56 -11.31
C THR A 66 6.36 18.21 -10.55
N THR A 67 6.66 16.92 -10.39
CA THR A 67 7.89 16.49 -9.70
C THR A 67 9.15 16.72 -10.55
N LEU A 68 9.07 16.48 -11.86
CA LEU A 68 10.20 16.69 -12.77
C LEU A 68 10.47 18.17 -13.09
N CYS A 69 9.46 19.02 -12.97
CA CYS A 69 9.50 20.45 -13.29
C CYS A 69 8.79 21.28 -12.21
N PRO A 70 9.27 21.29 -10.96
CA PRO A 70 8.60 21.93 -9.83
C PRO A 70 8.45 23.44 -10.00
N GLN A 71 9.32 24.07 -10.79
CA GLN A 71 9.27 25.51 -11.10
C GLN A 71 8.05 25.93 -11.93
N SER A 72 7.39 24.97 -12.57
CA SER A 72 6.29 25.24 -13.49
C SER A 72 4.95 24.98 -12.79
N ALA A 73 4.39 26.01 -12.16
CA ALA A 73 3.10 25.97 -11.47
C ALA A 73 1.92 25.46 -12.33
N LYS A 74 2.05 25.51 -13.67
CA LYS A 74 1.02 25.00 -14.60
C LYS A 74 0.75 23.50 -14.42
N TYR A 75 1.78 22.70 -14.11
CA TYR A 75 1.63 21.26 -13.96
C TYR A 75 0.98 20.92 -12.63
N SER A 76 1.38 21.60 -11.56
CA SER A 76 0.74 21.49 -10.24
C SER A 76 -0.75 21.86 -10.30
N ARG A 77 -1.08 22.98 -10.97
CA ARG A 77 -2.47 23.39 -11.17
C ARG A 77 -3.26 22.36 -11.99
N ALA A 78 -2.68 21.86 -13.08
CA ALA A 78 -3.29 20.85 -13.92
C ALA A 78 -3.52 19.53 -13.17
N SER A 79 -2.55 19.06 -12.38
CA SER A 79 -2.68 17.83 -11.59
C SER A 79 -3.80 17.94 -10.57
N VAL A 80 -3.90 19.07 -9.86
CA VAL A 80 -5.00 19.30 -8.89
C VAL A 80 -6.35 19.31 -9.60
N GLN A 81 -6.51 20.09 -10.68
CA GLN A 81 -7.78 20.17 -11.42
C GLN A 81 -8.21 18.83 -12.00
N LEU A 82 -7.28 18.08 -12.58
CA LEU A 82 -7.55 16.77 -13.18
C LEU A 82 -7.83 15.72 -12.10
N LEU A 83 -7.17 15.78 -10.95
CA LEU A 83 -7.46 14.91 -9.82
C LEU A 83 -8.86 15.17 -9.27
N SER A 84 -9.22 16.44 -9.01
CA SER A 84 -10.57 16.80 -8.55
C SER A 84 -11.65 16.35 -9.55
N LYS A 85 -11.41 16.52 -10.86
CA LYS A 85 -12.33 16.04 -11.89
C LYS A 85 -12.44 14.52 -11.88
N SER A 86 -11.32 13.81 -11.75
CA SER A 86 -11.27 12.33 -11.73
C SER A 86 -11.98 11.77 -10.51
N LEU A 87 -11.78 12.34 -9.32
CA LEU A 87 -12.48 11.97 -8.09
C LEU A 87 -13.99 12.23 -8.19
N ARG A 88 -14.39 13.37 -8.76
CA ARG A 88 -15.82 13.68 -8.97
C ARG A 88 -16.48 12.67 -9.90
N LEU A 89 -15.85 12.35 -11.03
CA LEU A 89 -16.36 11.36 -11.98
C LEU A 89 -16.38 9.95 -11.36
N LEU A 90 -15.35 9.58 -10.59
CA LEU A 90 -15.35 8.32 -9.86
C LEU A 90 -16.54 8.26 -8.89
N ARG A 91 -16.76 9.30 -8.07
CA ARG A 91 -17.89 9.35 -7.13
C ARG A 91 -19.25 9.20 -7.84
N GLN A 92 -19.43 9.86 -8.99
CA GLN A 92 -20.64 9.72 -9.81
C GLN A 92 -20.82 8.31 -10.40
N ASN A 93 -19.73 7.62 -10.71
CA ASN A 93 -19.80 6.25 -11.19
C ASN A 93 -20.02 5.25 -10.06
N LEU A 94 -19.46 5.51 -8.87
CA LEU A 94 -19.67 4.69 -7.66
C LEU A 94 -21.08 4.80 -7.10
N SER A 95 -21.81 5.89 -7.38
CA SER A 95 -23.23 6.00 -7.03
C SER A 95 -24.15 5.17 -7.93
N ARG A 96 -23.61 4.56 -9.00
CA ARG A 96 -24.35 3.70 -9.92
C ARG A 96 -24.01 2.23 -9.64
N PRO A 97 -24.91 1.28 -9.95
CA PRO A 97 -24.59 -0.13 -9.86
C PRO A 97 -23.42 -0.48 -10.78
N PHE A 98 -22.60 -1.42 -10.34
CA PHE A 98 -21.53 -1.98 -11.16
C PHE A 98 -22.15 -2.87 -12.22
N THR A 99 -21.73 -2.67 -13.46
CA THR A 99 -22.21 -3.38 -14.65
C THR A 99 -21.02 -3.80 -15.50
N LYS A 100 -21.18 -4.78 -16.38
CA LYS A 100 -20.11 -5.19 -17.30
C LYS A 100 -19.53 -4.04 -18.13
N ASP A 101 -20.33 -3.02 -18.43
CA ASP A 101 -19.93 -1.91 -19.31
C ASP A 101 -19.15 -0.79 -18.59
N ASN A 102 -19.20 -0.74 -17.25
CA ASN A 102 -18.55 0.31 -16.46
C ASN A 102 -17.52 -0.20 -15.44
N CYS A 103 -17.55 -1.49 -15.11
CA CYS A 103 -16.76 -2.08 -14.02
C CYS A 103 -15.25 -1.90 -14.24
N ASP A 104 -14.78 -2.23 -15.45
CA ASP A 104 -13.36 -2.10 -15.84
C ASP A 104 -12.87 -0.65 -15.71
N ALA A 105 -13.68 0.32 -16.16
CA ALA A 105 -13.34 1.74 -16.07
C ALA A 105 -13.33 2.24 -14.63
N ILE A 106 -14.25 1.78 -13.78
CA ILE A 106 -14.32 2.13 -12.36
C ILE A 106 -13.08 1.61 -11.63
N VAL A 107 -12.74 0.32 -11.80
CA VAL A 107 -11.57 -0.30 -11.18
C VAL A 107 -10.27 0.31 -11.72
N GLY A 108 -10.14 0.48 -13.02
CA GLY A 108 -9.01 1.17 -13.63
C GLY A 108 -8.82 2.57 -13.05
N THR A 109 -9.91 3.31 -12.84
CA THR A 109 -9.88 4.63 -12.19
C THR A 109 -9.38 4.54 -10.75
N ALA A 110 -9.88 3.59 -9.96
CA ALA A 110 -9.49 3.42 -8.56
C ALA A 110 -7.99 3.07 -8.44
N VAL A 111 -7.49 2.18 -9.30
CA VAL A 111 -6.06 1.82 -9.36
C VAL A 111 -5.20 3.02 -9.74
N LEU A 112 -5.62 3.83 -10.73
CA LEU A 112 -4.90 5.05 -11.11
C LEU A 112 -4.89 6.10 -10.00
N ILE A 113 -5.96 6.23 -9.23
CA ILE A 113 -6.00 7.12 -8.06
C ILE A 113 -5.04 6.64 -6.98
N ASN A 114 -5.01 5.33 -6.68
CA ASN A 114 -4.02 4.76 -5.76
C ASN A 114 -2.58 5.09 -6.21
N TYR A 115 -2.32 4.94 -7.51
CA TYR A 115 -1.03 5.29 -8.11
C TYR A 115 -0.70 6.79 -7.97
N ILE A 116 -1.66 7.69 -8.22
CA ILE A 116 -1.47 9.14 -8.03
C ILE A 116 -1.19 9.48 -6.57
N SER A 117 -1.87 8.84 -5.62
CA SER A 117 -1.66 9.06 -4.19
C SER A 117 -0.23 8.73 -3.75
N TRP A 118 0.41 7.74 -4.37
CA TRP A 118 1.82 7.46 -4.14
C TRP A 118 2.76 8.57 -4.61
N CYS A 119 2.38 9.35 -5.63
CA CYS A 119 3.18 10.46 -6.13
C CYS A 119 2.93 11.76 -5.34
N HIS A 120 1.88 11.82 -4.53
CA HIS A 120 1.46 13.03 -3.84
C HIS A 120 2.13 13.17 -2.47
N LEU A 121 2.97 14.18 -2.31
CA LEU A 121 3.60 14.57 -1.04
C LEU A 121 3.14 15.95 -0.53
N GLY A 122 2.20 16.60 -1.22
CA GLY A 122 1.82 17.99 -0.95
C GLY A 122 1.21 18.23 0.45
N PHE A 123 0.69 17.19 1.10
CA PHE A 123 0.20 17.29 2.49
C PHE A 123 1.33 17.59 3.50
N LEU A 124 2.59 17.39 3.10
CA LEU A 124 3.77 17.67 3.93
C LEU A 124 4.31 19.10 3.76
N ASP A 125 3.78 19.90 2.83
CA ASP A 125 4.35 21.21 2.50
C ASP A 125 4.31 22.19 3.69
N GLY A 126 3.31 22.09 4.58
CA GLY A 126 3.24 22.86 5.83
C GLY A 126 4.16 22.35 6.95
N GLN A 127 4.46 21.05 6.96
CA GLN A 127 5.32 20.41 7.98
C GLN A 127 6.80 20.63 7.71
N ARG A 128 7.19 20.89 6.45
CA ARG A 128 8.57 21.20 6.07
C ARG A 128 9.02 22.61 6.46
N ALA A 129 8.07 23.55 6.55
CA ALA A 129 8.34 24.96 6.84
C ALA A 129 8.20 25.33 8.33
N SER A 130 7.60 24.45 9.13
CA SER A 130 7.36 24.69 10.56
C SER A 130 8.60 24.38 11.41
N GLU A 131 8.79 25.17 12.46
CA GLU A 131 9.87 25.04 13.45
C GLU A 131 10.12 23.57 13.85
N PRO A 132 11.39 23.15 13.99
CA PRO A 132 11.76 21.74 14.11
C PRO A 132 11.25 21.00 15.36
N ASN A 133 10.61 21.69 16.31
CA ASN A 133 10.34 21.12 17.62
C ASN A 133 8.86 20.87 17.93
N ASN A 134 7.89 21.18 17.05
CA ASN A 134 6.49 21.19 17.54
C ASN A 134 5.35 20.77 16.60
N THR A 135 5.60 20.35 15.36
CA THR A 135 4.52 19.79 14.52
C THR A 135 4.69 18.28 14.43
N GLY A 136 3.81 17.55 15.12
CA GLY A 136 3.73 16.10 15.00
C GLY A 136 3.42 15.66 13.56
N LEU A 137 3.86 14.47 13.18
CA LEU A 137 3.60 13.93 11.85
C LEU A 137 2.10 13.64 11.63
N GLU A 138 1.45 14.43 10.76
CA GLU A 138 0.03 14.27 10.44
C GLU A 138 -0.20 13.30 9.27
N LEU A 139 -0.29 12.00 9.55
CA LEU A 139 -0.60 10.99 8.53
C LEU A 139 -2.08 10.96 8.11
N PHE A 140 -2.99 11.60 8.87
CA PHE A 140 -4.41 11.59 8.52
C PHE A 140 -4.74 12.34 7.22
N GLN A 141 -3.86 13.25 6.79
CA GLN A 141 -3.97 13.98 5.52
C GLN A 141 -3.42 13.18 4.32
N ASP A 142 -2.80 12.04 4.58
CA ASP A 142 -2.19 11.23 3.54
C ASP A 142 -3.23 10.50 2.70
N GLN A 143 -3.41 10.98 1.46
CA GLN A 143 -4.36 10.43 0.51
C GLN A 143 -4.13 8.95 0.17
N LEU A 144 -2.90 8.45 0.37
CA LEU A 144 -2.59 7.06 0.08
C LEU A 144 -3.36 6.12 1.01
N PHE A 145 -3.28 6.32 2.32
CA PHE A 145 -4.02 5.51 3.29
C PHE A 145 -5.49 5.87 3.35
N LEU A 146 -5.84 7.15 3.16
CA LEU A 146 -7.24 7.59 3.17
C LEU A 146 -8.09 6.97 2.05
N LEU A 147 -7.54 6.85 0.84
CA LEU A 147 -8.28 6.36 -0.32
C LEU A 147 -8.17 4.83 -0.52
N SER A 148 -7.13 4.22 0.06
CA SER A 148 -6.83 2.79 -0.06
C SER A 148 -8.00 1.85 0.27
N PRO A 149 -8.75 2.04 1.38
CA PRO A 149 -9.93 1.22 1.67
C PRO A 149 -11.01 1.29 0.58
N GLY A 150 -11.20 2.47 -0.02
CA GLY A 150 -12.15 2.65 -1.12
C GLY A 150 -11.72 1.89 -2.38
N VAL A 151 -10.43 1.87 -2.69
CA VAL A 151 -9.88 1.10 -3.82
C VAL A 151 -10.13 -0.40 -3.64
N LEU A 152 -9.88 -0.91 -2.43
CA LEU A 152 -10.16 -2.30 -2.11
C LEU A 152 -11.65 -2.64 -2.20
N GLN A 153 -12.51 -1.76 -1.66
CA GLN A 153 -13.97 -1.96 -1.73
C GLN A 153 -14.44 -2.03 -3.19
N VAL A 154 -13.96 -1.13 -4.04
CA VAL A 154 -14.26 -1.11 -5.48
C VAL A 154 -13.83 -2.40 -6.15
N TRP A 155 -12.63 -2.89 -5.82
CA TRP A 155 -12.12 -4.17 -6.32
C TRP A 155 -13.00 -5.35 -5.91
N LEU A 156 -13.35 -5.44 -4.62
CA LEU A 156 -14.19 -6.53 -4.08
C LEU A 156 -15.62 -6.51 -4.66
N GLN A 157 -16.18 -5.33 -4.90
CA GLN A 157 -17.48 -5.18 -5.56
C GLN A 157 -17.45 -5.56 -7.05
N ALA A 158 -16.32 -5.30 -7.72
CA ALA A 158 -16.12 -5.61 -9.13
C ALA A 158 -15.87 -7.10 -9.40
N MET A 159 -15.29 -7.81 -8.43
CA MET A 159 -14.86 -9.20 -8.58
C MET A 159 -15.92 -10.16 -9.15
N PRO A 160 -17.18 -10.16 -8.67
CA PRO A 160 -18.19 -11.05 -9.23
C PRO A 160 -18.44 -10.86 -10.73
N ILE A 161 -18.37 -9.60 -11.18
CA ILE A 161 -18.56 -9.23 -12.59
C ILE A 161 -17.34 -9.66 -13.40
N PHE A 162 -16.12 -9.46 -12.86
CA PHE A 162 -14.90 -9.88 -13.55
C PHE A 162 -14.84 -11.37 -13.79
N ILE A 163 -15.27 -12.17 -12.81
CA ILE A 163 -15.32 -13.62 -12.95
C ILE A 163 -16.37 -14.03 -13.98
N ALA A 164 -17.58 -13.45 -13.94
CA ALA A 164 -18.66 -13.76 -14.87
C ALA A 164 -18.34 -13.37 -16.32
N GLU A 165 -17.77 -12.18 -16.53
CA GLU A 165 -17.53 -11.58 -17.84
C GLU A 165 -16.12 -11.85 -18.39
N ARG A 166 -15.28 -12.59 -17.65
CA ARG A 166 -13.87 -12.86 -17.98
C ARG A 166 -13.07 -11.57 -18.28
N SER A 167 -13.24 -10.56 -17.42
CA SER A 167 -12.53 -9.27 -17.55
C SER A 167 -11.01 -9.47 -17.54
N VAL A 168 -10.29 -8.58 -18.20
CA VAL A 168 -8.80 -8.55 -18.16
C VAL A 168 -8.25 -8.46 -16.73
N PHE A 169 -9.01 -7.87 -15.80
CA PHE A 169 -8.63 -7.75 -14.40
C PHE A 169 -8.63 -9.10 -13.65
N ILE A 170 -9.29 -10.14 -14.17
CA ILE A 170 -9.23 -11.48 -13.56
C ILE A 170 -7.82 -12.06 -13.62
N THR A 171 -7.02 -11.67 -14.61
CA THR A 171 -5.62 -12.12 -14.69
C THR A 171 -4.80 -11.70 -13.47
N ALA A 172 -5.18 -10.62 -12.79
CA ALA A 172 -4.53 -10.18 -11.56
C ALA A 172 -4.85 -11.08 -10.38
N THR A 173 -6.00 -11.76 -10.34
CA THR A 173 -6.35 -12.69 -9.24
C THR A 173 -5.56 -13.98 -9.29
N HIS A 174 -5.02 -14.33 -10.45
CA HIS A 174 -4.13 -15.48 -10.64
C HIS A 174 -2.66 -15.19 -10.26
N GLN A 175 -2.35 -13.93 -9.92
CA GLN A 175 -1.01 -13.55 -9.48
C GLN A 175 -0.95 -13.57 -7.96
N HIS A 176 0.00 -14.35 -7.42
CA HIS A 176 0.22 -14.46 -5.98
C HIS A 176 1.60 -13.91 -5.60
N PRO A 177 1.82 -12.57 -5.70
CA PRO A 177 3.14 -11.98 -5.51
C PRO A 177 3.74 -12.30 -4.13
N ARG A 178 2.92 -12.25 -3.07
CA ARG A 178 3.34 -12.61 -1.71
C ARG A 178 3.78 -14.08 -1.63
N ARG A 179 2.97 -15.02 -2.12
CA ARG A 179 3.29 -16.45 -2.12
C ARG A 179 4.57 -16.73 -2.89
N ASN A 180 4.75 -16.12 -4.06
CA ASN A 180 5.98 -16.27 -4.85
C ASN A 180 7.21 -15.80 -4.08
N ILE A 181 7.11 -14.68 -3.35
CA ILE A 181 8.19 -14.17 -2.49
C ILE A 181 8.46 -15.15 -1.34
N GLU A 182 7.42 -15.59 -0.63
CA GLU A 182 7.52 -16.52 0.50
C GLU A 182 8.14 -17.85 0.06
N GLU A 183 7.68 -18.47 -1.03
CA GLU A 183 8.27 -19.69 -1.59
C GLU A 183 9.74 -19.50 -1.95
N THR A 184 10.10 -18.34 -2.52
CA THR A 184 11.50 -18.03 -2.87
C THR A 184 12.37 -17.90 -1.61
N LEU A 185 11.84 -17.29 -0.54
CA LEU A 185 12.52 -17.17 0.75
C LEU A 185 12.67 -18.52 1.44
N SER A 186 11.63 -19.34 1.46
CA SER A 186 11.64 -20.69 2.05
C SER A 186 12.63 -21.61 1.33
N ARG A 187 12.72 -21.55 -0.01
CA ARG A 187 13.74 -22.28 -0.79
C ARG A 187 15.17 -21.86 -0.44
N ARG A 188 15.36 -20.67 0.12
CA ARG A 188 16.66 -20.16 0.63
C ARG A 188 16.87 -20.47 2.12
N GLY A 189 15.97 -21.21 2.77
CA GLY A 189 16.03 -21.47 4.21
C GLY A 189 15.73 -20.26 5.08
N ASN A 190 15.10 -19.20 4.54
CA ASN A 190 14.64 -18.06 5.33
C ASN A 190 13.19 -18.29 5.74
N ASP A 191 12.89 -18.11 7.02
CA ASP A 191 11.51 -18.04 7.51
C ASP A 191 10.88 -16.70 7.07
N PRO A 192 9.83 -16.71 6.22
CA PRO A 192 9.15 -15.49 5.80
C PRO A 192 8.42 -14.77 6.94
N THR A 193 8.19 -15.43 8.08
CA THR A 193 7.47 -14.92 9.25
C THR A 193 8.39 -14.42 10.37
N ARG A 194 9.72 -14.47 10.19
CA ARG A 194 10.69 -14.16 11.25
C ARG A 194 10.56 -12.78 11.90
N PHE A 195 9.97 -11.81 11.21
CA PHE A 195 9.77 -10.46 11.75
C PHE A 195 8.44 -10.29 12.48
N VAL A 196 7.51 -11.26 12.40
CA VAL A 196 6.22 -11.17 13.06
C VAL A 196 6.38 -11.02 14.58
N GLU A 197 7.15 -11.91 15.20
CA GLU A 197 7.37 -11.91 16.64
C GLU A 197 8.03 -10.61 17.16
N PRO A 198 9.11 -10.08 16.56
CA PRO A 198 9.65 -8.77 16.91
C PRO A 198 8.62 -7.63 16.90
N PHE A 199 7.72 -7.60 15.93
CA PHE A 199 6.66 -6.58 15.89
C PHE A 199 5.58 -6.83 16.94
N MET A 200 5.24 -8.08 17.25
CA MET A 200 4.28 -8.38 18.31
C MET A 200 4.84 -8.00 19.69
N LYS A 201 6.15 -8.13 19.92
CA LYS A 201 6.80 -7.59 21.12
C LYS A 201 6.67 -6.07 21.23
N ILE A 202 6.74 -5.35 20.10
CA ILE A 202 6.50 -3.89 20.05
C ILE A 202 5.04 -3.57 20.34
N TRP A 203 4.10 -4.40 19.86
CA TRP A 203 2.69 -4.26 20.21
C TRP A 203 2.46 -4.39 21.72
N ASP A 204 3.09 -5.39 22.34
CA ASP A 204 2.94 -5.72 23.76
C ASP A 204 3.70 -4.76 24.68
N ASP A 205 4.62 -3.95 24.17
CA ASP A 205 5.39 -2.98 24.94
C ASP A 205 4.59 -1.68 25.20
N PRO A 206 4.27 -1.35 26.47
CA PRO A 206 3.50 -0.16 26.83
C PRO A 206 4.12 1.16 26.35
N ARG A 207 5.44 1.22 26.14
CA ARG A 207 6.12 2.42 25.65
C ARG A 207 5.63 2.84 24.26
N TYR A 208 5.21 1.88 23.44
CA TYR A 208 4.71 2.13 22.09
C TYR A 208 3.21 2.41 22.05
N GLN A 209 2.49 2.36 23.17
CA GLN A 209 1.07 2.72 23.25
C GLN A 209 0.90 4.24 23.38
N THR A 210 1.54 4.97 22.46
CA THR A 210 1.54 6.43 22.39
C THR A 210 0.93 6.89 21.07
N PHE A 211 0.14 7.95 21.13
CA PHE A 211 -0.56 8.53 19.98
C PHE A 211 0.09 9.85 19.56
N GLY A 212 -0.16 10.27 18.32
CA GLY A 212 0.16 11.63 17.90
C GLY A 212 -0.69 12.67 18.64
N ILE A 213 -0.43 13.95 18.38
CA ILE A 213 -1.26 15.05 18.90
C ILE A 213 -2.71 14.80 18.42
N PRO A 214 -3.69 14.69 19.33
CA PRO A 214 -5.08 14.43 18.95
C PRO A 214 -5.60 15.60 18.12
N ASN A 215 -6.00 15.35 16.87
CA ASN A 215 -6.78 16.32 16.11
C ASN A 215 -8.27 16.06 16.35
N PRO A 216 -9.05 17.02 16.90
CA PRO A 216 -10.49 16.86 17.09
C PRO A 216 -11.27 16.70 15.77
N GLU A 217 -10.68 17.02 14.61
CA GLU A 217 -11.30 16.87 13.28
C GLU A 217 -10.93 15.55 12.57
N ALA A 218 -10.16 14.66 13.19
CA ALA A 218 -9.82 13.38 12.59
C ALA A 218 -11.07 12.48 12.52
N THR A 219 -11.78 12.51 11.40
CA THR A 219 -12.94 11.64 11.15
C THR A 219 -12.50 10.18 11.23
N THR A 220 -13.07 9.42 12.18
CA THR A 220 -12.85 7.98 12.27
C THR A 220 -13.27 7.34 10.94
N PRO A 221 -12.43 6.55 10.26
CA PRO A 221 -12.76 5.93 8.98
C PRO A 221 -13.70 4.73 9.17
N GLY A 222 -14.84 4.91 9.83
CA GLY A 222 -15.65 3.82 10.38
C GLY A 222 -16.43 2.98 9.35
N GLY A 223 -16.69 3.49 8.15
CA GLY A 223 -17.52 2.77 7.16
C GLY A 223 -16.72 1.87 6.20
N PRO A 224 -16.04 2.44 5.20
CA PRO A 224 -15.35 1.67 4.15
C PRO A 224 -14.19 0.80 4.67
N SER A 225 -13.45 1.33 5.66
CA SER A 225 -12.30 0.64 6.25
C SER A 225 -12.72 -0.61 7.03
N SER A 226 -13.77 -0.50 7.86
CA SER A 226 -14.34 -1.62 8.60
C SER A 226 -14.93 -2.68 7.67
N ARG A 227 -15.69 -2.26 6.65
CA ARG A 227 -16.28 -3.19 5.68
C ARG A 227 -15.22 -3.97 4.92
N ALA A 228 -14.19 -3.29 4.41
CA ALA A 228 -13.09 -3.94 3.71
C ALA A 228 -12.34 -4.92 4.63
N TRP A 229 -12.15 -4.55 5.89
CA TRP A 229 -11.57 -5.42 6.92
C TRP A 229 -12.39 -6.70 7.12
N HIS A 230 -13.68 -6.60 7.36
CA HIS A 230 -14.52 -7.79 7.54
C HIS A 230 -14.51 -8.73 6.33
N ILE A 231 -14.51 -8.18 5.12
CA ILE A 231 -14.43 -9.00 3.89
C ILE A 231 -13.07 -9.72 3.81
N LEU A 232 -11.97 -9.01 4.04
CA LEU A 232 -10.63 -9.61 4.00
C LEU A 232 -10.46 -10.69 5.07
N THR A 233 -10.86 -10.42 6.31
CA THR A 233 -10.74 -11.38 7.40
C THR A 233 -11.66 -12.58 7.19
N GLY A 234 -12.88 -12.38 6.64
CA GLY A 234 -13.76 -13.48 6.25
C GLY A 234 -13.16 -14.35 5.15
N LEU A 235 -12.52 -13.74 4.14
CA LEU A 235 -11.82 -14.48 3.08
C LEU A 235 -10.58 -15.25 3.59
N GLU A 236 -9.91 -14.75 4.64
CA GLU A 236 -8.75 -15.37 5.26
C GLU A 236 -9.13 -16.47 6.26
N ALA A 237 -10.18 -16.28 7.06
CA ALA A 237 -10.69 -17.27 8.02
C ALA A 237 -11.21 -18.54 7.33
N GLU A 238 -11.67 -18.44 6.08
CA GLU A 238 -12.11 -19.58 5.28
C GLU A 238 -10.98 -20.36 4.60
N GLN A 239 -9.70 -20.03 4.82
CA GLN A 239 -8.59 -20.69 4.12
C GLN A 239 -7.32 -20.98 4.94
N SER A 240 -7.06 -22.28 5.10
CA SER A 240 -5.77 -22.85 4.72
C SER A 240 -5.61 -22.70 3.19
N TRP A 241 -4.77 -21.77 2.74
CA TRP A 241 -4.46 -21.58 1.31
C TRP A 241 -3.51 -22.66 0.74
N ASP A 242 -3.29 -23.77 1.47
CA ASP A 242 -2.41 -24.87 1.04
C ASP A 242 -3.02 -25.75 -0.07
N GLY A 243 -4.34 -25.71 -0.29
CA GLY A 243 -5.03 -26.67 -1.16
C GLY A 243 -5.43 -26.20 -2.57
N VAL A 244 -5.52 -24.89 -2.83
CA VAL A 244 -6.01 -24.40 -4.13
C VAL A 244 -4.82 -24.00 -5.00
N GLN A 245 -4.27 -24.99 -5.69
CA GLN A 245 -3.39 -24.76 -6.83
C GLN A 245 -4.23 -24.17 -7.95
N LEU A 246 -4.11 -22.85 -8.16
CA LEU A 246 -4.55 -22.16 -9.38
C LEU A 246 -3.63 -22.58 -10.55
N SER A 247 -3.71 -23.86 -10.92
CA SER A 247 -2.97 -24.47 -12.02
C SER A 247 -3.63 -24.10 -13.35
N VAL A 248 -3.07 -23.06 -13.94
CA VAL A 248 -3.03 -22.66 -15.36
C VAL A 248 -3.59 -23.67 -16.38
N LEU A 249 -4.60 -23.20 -17.14
CA LEU A 249 -4.92 -23.51 -18.55
C LEU A 249 -5.63 -24.83 -18.94
N SER A 250 -6.25 -25.58 -18.03
CA SER A 250 -7.08 -26.72 -18.47
C SER A 250 -8.26 -27.04 -17.56
N ASP A 251 -8.95 -26.03 -17.02
CA ASP A 251 -10.28 -26.26 -16.43
C ASP A 251 -11.37 -25.86 -17.44
N PRO A 252 -11.95 -26.82 -18.19
CA PRO A 252 -13.04 -26.54 -19.13
C PRO A 252 -14.34 -26.10 -18.42
N GLU A 253 -14.44 -26.24 -17.09
CA GLU A 253 -15.72 -26.07 -16.36
C GLU A 253 -15.79 -24.89 -15.39
N GLY A 254 -14.69 -24.17 -15.13
CA GLY A 254 -14.71 -22.93 -14.34
C GLY A 254 -15.09 -23.13 -12.86
N VAL A 255 -14.88 -24.34 -12.33
CA VAL A 255 -15.28 -24.75 -10.98
C VAL A 255 -14.54 -23.94 -9.91
N GLU A 256 -13.26 -23.64 -10.15
CA GLU A 256 -12.44 -22.84 -9.23
C GLU A 256 -12.88 -21.37 -9.16
N CYS A 257 -13.25 -20.79 -10.30
CA CYS A 257 -13.84 -19.45 -10.36
C CYS A 257 -15.21 -19.39 -9.67
N GLN A 258 -16.00 -20.46 -9.77
CA GLN A 258 -17.29 -20.57 -9.10
C GLN A 258 -17.15 -20.71 -7.58
N LEU A 259 -16.14 -21.44 -7.10
CA LEU A 259 -15.81 -21.54 -5.68
C LEU A 259 -15.34 -20.19 -5.12
N LEU A 260 -14.47 -19.48 -5.83
CA LEU A 260 -14.03 -18.14 -5.44
C LEU A 260 -15.22 -17.16 -5.38
N LEU A 261 -16.11 -17.21 -6.37
CA LEU A 261 -17.36 -16.44 -6.38
C LEU A 261 -18.23 -16.76 -5.17
N GLN A 262 -18.37 -18.02 -4.81
CA GLN A 262 -19.19 -18.44 -3.68
C GLN A 262 -18.61 -17.93 -2.35
N LYS A 263 -17.31 -18.08 -2.13
CA LYS A 263 -16.60 -17.54 -0.95
C LYS A 263 -16.73 -16.03 -0.87
N LEU A 264 -16.49 -15.34 -1.98
CA LEU A 264 -16.57 -13.88 -2.03
C LEU A 264 -18.00 -13.36 -1.81
N ARG A 265 -19.02 -14.03 -2.38
CA ARG A 265 -20.43 -13.71 -2.10
C ARG A 265 -20.79 -13.93 -0.63
N LYS A 266 -20.31 -15.01 -0.02
CA LYS A 266 -20.52 -15.31 1.40
C LYS A 266 -19.87 -14.24 2.28
N ALA A 267 -18.61 -13.90 2.04
CA ALA A 267 -17.89 -12.85 2.78
C ALA A 267 -18.54 -11.47 2.60
N LEU A 268 -18.98 -11.11 1.38
CA LEU A 268 -19.71 -9.88 1.12
C LEU A 268 -21.07 -9.84 1.83
N TRP A 269 -21.79 -10.96 1.86
CA TRP A 269 -23.07 -11.06 2.57
C TRP A 269 -22.86 -10.88 4.07
N GLN A 270 -21.90 -11.60 4.67
CA GLN A 270 -21.55 -11.46 6.09
C GLN A 270 -21.16 -10.03 6.47
N ALA A 271 -20.35 -9.36 5.64
CA ALA A 271 -19.93 -7.98 5.86
C ALA A 271 -21.09 -6.96 5.73
N ASN A 272 -22.11 -7.25 4.92
CA ASN A 272 -23.28 -6.39 4.78
C ASN A 272 -24.31 -6.62 5.90
N SER A 273 -24.50 -7.86 6.34
CA SER A 273 -25.45 -8.22 7.40
C SER A 273 -25.05 -7.67 8.78
N GLY A 274 -23.76 -7.38 9.01
CA GLY A 274 -23.28 -6.74 10.24
C GLY A 274 -23.48 -5.21 10.31
N ILE A 275 -23.85 -4.56 9.19
CA ILE A 275 -24.01 -3.09 9.11
C ILE A 275 -25.50 -2.68 9.23
N THR A 276 -26.44 -3.60 9.04
CA THR A 276 -27.87 -3.35 9.19
C THR A 276 -28.34 -3.49 10.64
N THR A 277 -27.91 -2.57 11.51
CA THR A 277 -28.62 -2.25 12.76
C THR A 277 -28.89 -0.75 12.78
N VAL A 278 -29.84 -0.33 11.95
CA VAL A 278 -30.56 0.93 12.11
C VAL A 278 -32.02 0.57 12.32
N ASP A 279 -32.57 1.09 13.41
CA ASP A 279 -33.90 0.84 13.96
C ASP A 279 -35.01 0.68 12.92
N CYS A 280 -35.71 -0.45 12.97
CA CYS A 280 -37.10 -0.54 12.53
C CYS A 280 -37.81 -1.67 13.30
N PRO A 281 -38.86 -1.39 14.09
CA PRO A 281 -39.57 -2.41 14.83
C PRO A 281 -40.65 -3.02 13.94
N SER A 282 -40.42 -4.24 13.44
CA SER A 282 -41.50 -5.08 12.89
C SER A 282 -41.17 -6.55 13.05
N LYS A 283 -42.02 -7.23 13.83
CA LYS A 283 -41.96 -8.66 14.19
C LYS A 283 -42.25 -9.56 12.98
N LEU A 284 -41.83 -10.83 13.15
CA LEU A 284 -42.16 -12.06 12.38
C LEU A 284 -41.30 -12.21 11.11
N VAL A 285 -40.45 -13.22 10.94
CA VAL A 285 -40.61 -14.65 11.20
C VAL A 285 -39.25 -15.26 11.56
N ALA A 286 -39.25 -16.13 12.57
CA ALA A 286 -38.13 -16.98 12.92
C ALA A 286 -38.02 -18.15 11.94
N ALA A 287 -36.84 -18.36 11.36
CA ALA A 287 -36.37 -19.67 10.88
C ALA A 287 -34.84 -19.65 10.72
N GLU A 288 -34.19 -20.30 11.68
CA GLU A 288 -32.92 -21.03 11.61
C GLU A 288 -31.92 -20.68 10.48
N SER A 289 -30.82 -20.05 10.88
CA SER A 289 -29.48 -20.25 10.29
C SER A 289 -28.44 -19.79 11.31
N GLN A 290 -28.09 -20.65 12.26
CA GLN A 290 -26.91 -20.47 13.10
C GLN A 290 -25.65 -20.65 12.25
N SER A 291 -25.26 -19.61 11.52
CA SER A 291 -23.88 -19.42 11.08
C SER A 291 -23.25 -18.45 12.06
N ALA A 292 -22.74 -18.97 13.19
CA ALA A 292 -21.95 -18.20 14.13
C ALA A 292 -20.84 -17.48 13.35
N ASN A 293 -20.85 -16.15 13.36
CA ASN A 293 -19.82 -15.35 12.71
C ASN A 293 -18.71 -15.16 13.76
N PRO A 294 -17.57 -15.86 13.70
CA PRO A 294 -16.59 -15.88 14.79
C PRO A 294 -15.93 -14.50 15.06
N LEU A 295 -16.20 -13.51 14.21
CA LEU A 295 -15.67 -12.15 14.28
C LEU A 295 -16.65 -11.13 14.89
N ALA A 296 -17.91 -11.50 15.12
CA ALA A 296 -18.90 -10.60 15.72
C ALA A 296 -18.71 -10.43 17.25
N ASP A 297 -18.01 -11.37 17.88
CA ASP A 297 -17.79 -11.42 19.34
C ASP A 297 -16.40 -10.92 19.78
N LEU A 298 -15.53 -10.49 18.86
CA LEU A 298 -14.20 -10.00 19.23
C LEU A 298 -14.29 -8.62 19.90
N SER A 299 -13.53 -8.44 20.98
CA SER A 299 -13.35 -7.12 21.56
C SER A 299 -12.62 -6.18 20.58
N PRO A 300 -12.83 -4.85 20.68
CA PRO A 300 -12.15 -3.89 19.81
C PRO A 300 -10.62 -3.98 19.87
N GLU A 301 -10.07 -4.32 21.04
CA GLU A 301 -8.62 -4.49 21.23
C GLU A 301 -8.09 -5.73 20.50
N GLU A 302 -8.78 -6.86 20.60
CA GLU A 302 -8.43 -8.09 19.88
C GLU A 302 -8.50 -7.89 18.37
N ALA A 303 -9.55 -7.23 17.88
CA ALA A 303 -9.67 -6.89 16.46
C ALA A 303 -8.51 -6.01 15.98
N THR A 304 -8.06 -5.08 16.84
CA THR A 304 -6.92 -4.20 16.53
C THR A 304 -5.60 -4.97 16.53
N ARG A 305 -5.37 -5.85 17.52
CA ARG A 305 -4.19 -6.73 17.59
C ARG A 305 -4.11 -7.65 16.36
N MET A 306 -5.22 -8.28 15.99
CA MET A 306 -5.29 -9.15 14.80
C MET A 306 -5.01 -8.37 13.51
N SER A 307 -5.56 -7.17 13.37
CA SER A 307 -5.31 -6.30 12.22
C SER A 307 -3.84 -5.92 12.11
N PHE A 308 -3.21 -5.58 13.24
CA PHE A 308 -1.79 -5.28 13.31
C PHE A 308 -0.94 -6.48 12.91
N GLU A 309 -1.17 -7.65 13.51
CA GLU A 309 -0.43 -8.87 13.22
C GLU A 309 -0.55 -9.27 11.74
N ARG A 310 -1.74 -9.11 11.14
CA ARG A 310 -1.97 -9.36 9.72
C ARG A 310 -1.13 -8.45 8.82
N VAL A 311 -1.09 -7.14 9.10
CA VAL A 311 -0.27 -6.20 8.33
C VAL A 311 1.22 -6.52 8.48
N VAL A 312 1.65 -6.89 9.68
CA VAL A 312 3.02 -7.34 9.95
C VAL A 312 3.36 -8.60 9.15
N ARG A 313 2.46 -9.59 9.08
CA ARG A 313 2.64 -10.79 8.24
C ARG A 313 2.78 -10.45 6.76
N LEU A 314 2.07 -9.42 6.27
CA LEU A 314 2.24 -8.93 4.89
C LEU A 314 3.61 -8.28 4.67
N LEU A 315 4.14 -7.59 5.67
CA LEU A 315 5.42 -6.87 5.60
C LEU A 315 6.63 -7.80 5.79
N SER A 316 6.51 -8.85 6.61
CA SER A 316 7.65 -9.70 7.00
C SER A 316 8.44 -10.30 5.82
N PRO A 317 7.81 -10.87 4.76
CA PRO A 317 8.52 -11.37 3.60
C PRO A 317 9.31 -10.27 2.85
N ILE A 318 8.78 -9.05 2.79
CA ILE A 318 9.47 -7.91 2.19
C ILE A 318 10.74 -7.57 2.98
N LEU A 319 10.65 -7.55 4.31
CA LEU A 319 11.80 -7.27 5.17
C LEU A 319 12.86 -8.36 5.08
N CYS A 320 12.46 -9.61 4.85
CA CYS A 320 13.40 -10.69 4.57
C CYS A 320 14.22 -10.44 3.30
N CYS A 321 13.65 -9.73 2.32
CA CYS A 321 14.36 -9.37 1.09
C CYS A 321 15.38 -8.23 1.28
N LEU A 322 15.29 -7.45 2.38
CA LEU A 322 16.22 -6.34 2.64
C LEU A 322 17.56 -6.77 3.20
N HIS A 323 17.62 -7.88 3.92
CA HIS A 323 18.87 -8.35 4.47
C HIS A 323 19.69 -8.93 3.32
N PRO A 324 20.85 -8.34 2.96
CA PRO A 324 21.80 -9.03 2.13
C PRO A 324 22.18 -10.26 2.94
N LEU A 325 21.78 -11.44 2.47
CA LEU A 325 22.37 -12.67 2.94
C LEU A 325 23.88 -12.48 2.78
N SER A 326 24.63 -12.60 3.87
CA SER A 326 26.05 -12.94 3.82
C SER A 326 26.13 -14.31 3.15
N ILE A 327 25.97 -14.36 1.83
CA ILE A 327 26.16 -15.55 1.03
C ILE A 327 27.68 -15.70 0.93
N PRO A 328 28.27 -16.80 1.43
CA PRO A 328 29.68 -17.08 1.22
C PRO A 328 29.96 -17.03 -0.29
N SER A 329 30.98 -16.29 -0.69
CA SER A 329 31.32 -15.90 -2.06
C SER A 329 31.57 -17.06 -3.06
N HIS A 330 31.27 -18.30 -2.69
CA HIS A 330 31.66 -19.52 -3.40
C HIS A 330 30.50 -20.31 -4.04
N MET A 331 29.24 -19.87 -3.86
CA MET A 331 28.07 -20.49 -4.49
C MET A 331 27.52 -19.56 -5.56
N ALA A 332 27.72 -19.93 -6.83
CA ALA A 332 27.17 -19.22 -7.98
C ALA A 332 25.65 -19.02 -7.81
N ILE A 333 25.24 -17.78 -7.61
CA ILE A 333 23.83 -17.41 -7.41
C ILE A 333 23.11 -17.63 -8.73
N HIS A 334 22.29 -18.68 -8.80
CA HIS A 334 21.35 -18.84 -9.91
C HIS A 334 20.42 -17.61 -9.98
N PRO A 335 20.15 -17.03 -11.16
CA PRO A 335 19.28 -15.86 -11.32
C PRO A 335 17.83 -16.09 -10.83
N ASN A 336 17.43 -17.35 -10.60
CA ASN A 336 16.17 -17.72 -9.98
C ASN A 336 16.15 -17.55 -8.45
N ALA A 337 17.26 -17.12 -7.85
CA ALA A 337 17.32 -16.98 -6.42
C ALA A 337 16.50 -15.78 -5.95
N VAL A 338 16.51 -14.63 -6.63
CA VAL A 338 15.91 -13.37 -6.12
C VAL A 338 14.41 -13.34 -6.44
N PRO A 339 13.54 -12.92 -5.50
CA PRO A 339 12.14 -12.69 -5.82
C PRO A 339 12.01 -11.77 -7.03
N ARG A 340 11.05 -12.08 -7.90
CA ARG A 340 10.85 -11.29 -9.13
C ARG A 340 10.53 -9.85 -8.76
N GLN A 341 11.21 -8.90 -9.39
CA GLN A 341 10.98 -7.47 -9.14
C GLN A 341 9.50 -7.07 -9.30
N ALA A 342 8.82 -7.65 -10.29
CA ALA A 342 7.40 -7.40 -10.52
C ALA A 342 6.51 -7.85 -9.35
N ASP A 343 6.90 -8.89 -8.60
CA ASP A 343 6.14 -9.37 -7.44
C ASP A 343 6.35 -8.45 -6.24
N LEU A 344 7.58 -7.95 -6.05
CA LEU A 344 7.88 -6.91 -5.06
C LEU A 344 7.09 -5.63 -5.35
N GLU A 345 7.15 -5.11 -6.58
CA GLU A 345 6.43 -3.90 -7.01
C GLU A 345 4.93 -4.04 -6.74
N ARG A 346 4.30 -5.15 -7.15
CA ARG A 346 2.89 -5.40 -6.89
C ARG A 346 2.57 -5.40 -5.40
N LEU A 347 3.37 -6.07 -4.59
CA LEU A 347 3.12 -6.15 -3.15
C LEU A 347 3.28 -4.78 -2.48
N PHE A 348 4.29 -3.99 -2.85
CA PHE A 348 4.46 -2.63 -2.34
C PHE A 348 3.29 -1.72 -2.71
N PHE A 349 2.84 -1.72 -3.98
CA PHE A 349 1.75 -0.85 -4.41
C PHE A 349 0.37 -1.30 -3.90
N ALA A 350 0.21 -2.59 -3.58
CA ALA A 350 -0.98 -3.13 -2.93
C ALA A 350 -0.96 -2.94 -1.40
N PHE A 351 0.20 -2.79 -0.77
CA PHE A 351 0.31 -2.75 0.70
C PHE A 351 -0.61 -1.72 1.37
N PRO A 352 -0.68 -0.45 0.94
CA PRO A 352 -1.62 0.52 1.54
C PRO A 352 -3.08 0.10 1.40
N VAL A 353 -3.45 -0.53 0.27
CA VAL A 353 -4.79 -1.06 -0.03
C VAL A 353 -5.15 -2.21 0.93
N LEU A 354 -4.15 -2.99 1.35
CA LEU A 354 -4.30 -4.10 2.29
C LEU A 354 -4.26 -3.65 3.77
N CYS A 355 -3.75 -2.45 4.04
CA CYS A 355 -3.74 -1.80 5.36
C CYS A 355 -5.07 -1.09 5.64
N CYS A 356 -6.15 -1.86 5.75
CA CYS A 356 -7.50 -1.36 6.08
C CYS A 356 -7.93 -1.79 7.50
N GLY A 357 -9.10 -1.33 7.93
CA GLY A 357 -9.70 -1.67 9.22
C GLY A 357 -9.01 -0.98 10.40
N PRO A 358 -8.92 -1.67 11.56
CA PRO A 358 -8.33 -1.13 12.78
C PRO A 358 -6.89 -0.62 12.59
N PHE A 359 -6.07 -1.29 11.77
CA PHE A 359 -4.71 -0.81 11.50
C PHE A 359 -4.66 0.55 10.80
N ALA A 360 -5.61 0.82 9.89
CA ALA A 360 -5.71 2.14 9.26
C ALA A 360 -6.02 3.21 10.31
N GLU A 361 -6.88 2.91 11.29
CA GLU A 361 -7.17 3.84 12.38
C GLU A 361 -5.94 4.13 13.24
N LEU A 362 -5.13 3.12 13.56
CA LEU A 362 -3.85 3.32 14.26
C LEU A 362 -2.94 4.28 13.48
N THR A 363 -2.86 4.11 12.16
CA THR A 363 -2.08 4.98 11.29
C THR A 363 -2.59 6.42 11.32
N MET A 364 -3.90 6.63 11.21
CA MET A 364 -4.51 7.97 11.23
C MET A 364 -4.37 8.66 12.59
N LYS A 365 -4.42 7.89 13.69
CA LYS A 365 -4.19 8.39 15.06
C LYS A 365 -2.70 8.62 15.37
N GLY A 366 -1.81 8.30 14.44
CA GLY A 366 -0.36 8.39 14.65
C GLY A 366 0.12 7.50 15.79
N ASP A 367 -0.48 6.31 15.97
CA ASP A 367 -0.07 5.33 16.96
C ASP A 367 1.37 4.86 16.69
N SER A 368 2.23 4.89 17.71
CA SER A 368 3.66 4.56 17.54
C SER A 368 3.89 3.15 17.01
N ARG A 369 3.03 2.17 17.32
CA ARG A 369 3.16 0.80 16.81
C ARG A 369 2.96 0.77 15.30
N ALA A 370 1.94 1.45 14.79
CA ALA A 370 1.70 1.58 13.35
C ALA A 370 2.84 2.36 12.67
N LEU A 371 3.36 3.41 13.31
CA LEU A 371 4.50 4.17 12.81
C LEU A 371 5.76 3.29 12.66
N VAL A 372 6.06 2.39 13.59
CA VAL A 372 7.19 1.45 13.45
C VAL A 372 7.01 0.54 12.23
N VAL A 373 5.80 0.00 12.01
CA VAL A 373 5.49 -0.81 10.81
C VAL A 373 5.69 0.01 9.53
N LEU A 374 5.18 1.24 9.49
CA LEU A 374 5.31 2.13 8.34
C LEU A 374 6.75 2.57 8.09
N PHE A 375 7.54 2.80 9.14
CA PHE A 375 8.96 3.09 9.04
C PHE A 375 9.68 1.96 8.28
N HIS A 376 9.48 0.71 8.69
CA HIS A 376 10.09 -0.44 8.03
C HIS A 376 9.55 -0.67 6.62
N PHE A 377 8.27 -0.43 6.39
CA PHE A 377 7.68 -0.46 5.05
C PHE A 377 8.35 0.55 4.10
N TYR A 378 8.45 1.82 4.50
CA TYR A 378 9.06 2.85 3.67
C TYR A 378 10.57 2.65 3.52
N ARG A 379 11.26 2.22 4.57
CA ARG A 379 12.66 1.80 4.46
C ARG A 379 12.82 0.69 3.44
N ALA A 380 11.92 -0.29 3.44
CA ALA A 380 11.96 -1.39 2.49
C ALA A 380 11.69 -0.93 1.06
N ALA A 381 10.66 -0.10 0.88
CA ALA A 381 10.28 0.45 -0.42
C ALA A 381 11.43 1.29 -1.00
N ARG A 382 12.09 2.13 -0.20
CA ARG A 382 13.24 2.92 -0.66
C ARG A 382 14.36 2.05 -1.20
N VAL A 383 14.67 0.93 -0.54
CA VAL A 383 15.78 0.06 -0.93
C VAL A 383 15.40 -0.86 -2.10
N LEU A 384 14.23 -1.50 -2.06
CA LEU A 384 13.82 -2.54 -3.01
C LEU A 384 13.13 -1.98 -4.27
N LEU A 385 12.57 -0.76 -4.21
CA LEU A 385 11.99 -0.06 -5.36
C LEU A 385 12.91 1.01 -5.95
N ALA A 386 14.21 0.96 -5.70
CA ALA A 386 15.20 1.92 -6.20
C ALA A 386 15.44 1.82 -7.73
N THR A 387 14.44 1.40 -8.51
CA THR A 387 14.54 1.30 -9.98
C THR A 387 14.18 2.62 -10.63
N GLN A 388 14.67 2.84 -11.86
CA GLN A 388 14.29 3.99 -12.70
C GLN A 388 12.78 4.06 -12.99
N LYS A 389 12.02 2.97 -12.83
CA LYS A 389 10.58 2.93 -13.11
C LYS A 389 9.73 3.40 -11.92
N SER A 390 10.25 3.28 -10.70
CA SER A 390 9.56 3.53 -9.43
C SER A 390 10.22 4.65 -8.61
N TRP A 391 10.92 5.57 -9.28
CA TRP A 391 11.65 6.67 -8.63
C TRP A 391 10.77 7.51 -7.71
N TRP A 392 9.50 7.74 -8.07
CA TRP A 392 8.52 8.50 -7.27
C TRP A 392 8.16 7.78 -5.97
N ALA A 393 8.05 6.44 -6.02
CA ALA A 393 7.79 5.63 -4.84
C ALA A 393 9.01 5.67 -3.90
N SER A 394 10.21 5.60 -4.47
CA SER A 394 11.47 5.72 -3.73
C SER A 394 11.59 7.08 -3.05
N GLU A 395 11.26 8.17 -3.75
CA GLU A 395 11.27 9.54 -3.22
C GLU A 395 10.29 9.69 -2.05
N ARG A 396 9.03 9.27 -2.23
CA ARG A 396 8.03 9.25 -1.16
C ARG A 396 8.50 8.45 0.05
N SER A 397 9.08 7.28 -0.21
CA SER A 397 9.59 6.40 0.84
C SER A 397 10.73 7.02 1.61
N HIS A 398 11.64 7.73 0.94
CA HIS A 398 12.73 8.47 1.57
C HIS A 398 12.21 9.55 2.53
N VAL A 399 11.26 10.36 2.06
CA VAL A 399 10.66 11.43 2.86
C VAL A 399 9.92 10.87 4.08
N LEU A 400 9.05 9.87 3.88
CA LEU A 400 8.24 9.32 4.96
C LEU A 400 9.06 8.52 5.96
N GLU A 401 10.06 7.75 5.52
CA GLU A 401 10.99 7.08 6.44
C GLU A 401 11.67 8.09 7.38
N ALA A 402 12.17 9.20 6.84
CA ALA A 402 12.86 10.22 7.63
C ALA A 402 11.92 10.93 8.63
N LEU A 403 10.71 11.29 8.20
CA LEU A 403 9.72 11.96 9.06
C LEU A 403 9.20 11.04 10.16
N ILE A 404 8.89 9.78 9.84
CA ILE A 404 8.43 8.80 10.82
C ILE A 404 9.54 8.52 11.85
N LEU A 405 10.79 8.38 11.40
CA LEU A 405 11.92 8.17 12.31
C LEU A 405 12.10 9.35 13.26
N ARG A 406 11.93 10.58 12.78
CA ARG A 406 11.99 11.78 13.60
C ARG A 406 10.87 11.81 14.64
N GLU A 407 9.65 11.47 14.24
CA GLU A 407 8.48 11.38 15.13
C GLU A 407 8.67 10.30 16.20
N LEU A 408 9.19 9.12 15.85
CA LEU A 408 9.46 8.07 16.83
C LEU A 408 10.57 8.47 17.80
N ARG A 409 11.60 9.20 17.33
CA ARG A 409 12.67 9.73 18.18
C ARG A 409 12.20 10.82 19.13
N SER A 410 11.29 11.70 18.72
CA SER A 410 10.74 12.73 19.62
C SER A 410 9.93 12.10 20.77
N ARG A 411 9.41 10.88 20.57
CA ARG A 411 8.76 10.04 21.58
C ARG A 411 9.73 9.16 22.38
N ASN A 412 11.04 9.27 22.17
CA ASN A 412 12.08 8.40 22.75
C ASN A 412 11.91 6.90 22.44
N LEU A 413 11.40 6.57 21.24
CA LEU A 413 11.17 5.19 20.81
C LEU A 413 12.23 4.71 19.80
N GLY A 414 12.55 3.42 19.89
CA GLY A 414 13.42 2.73 18.96
C GLY A 414 12.67 2.16 17.75
N VAL A 415 13.40 1.80 16.71
CA VAL A 415 12.84 1.15 15.50
C VAL A 415 13.54 -0.17 15.16
N CYS A 416 14.41 -0.68 16.04
CA CYS A 416 15.17 -1.89 15.76
C CYS A 416 14.28 -3.12 15.95
N LEU A 417 14.26 -4.00 14.94
CA LEU A 417 13.72 -5.36 15.05
C LEU A 417 14.91 -6.26 15.42
N GLN A 418 14.99 -6.67 16.68
CA GLN A 418 16.02 -7.57 17.19
C GLN A 418 15.58 -9.02 17.09
#